data_AF-A0A2V6G6M5-F1
#
_entry.id   AF-A0A2V6G6M5-F1
#
_cell.length_a   1.000
_cell.length_b   1.000
_cell.length_c   1.000
_cell.angle_alpha   90.00
_cell.angle_beta   90.00
_cell.angle_gamma   90.00
#
_symmetry.space_group_name_H-M   'P 1'
#
loop_
_entity.id
_entity.type
_entity.pdbx_description
1 polymer ?
#
loop_
_entity_poly.entity_id
_entity_poly.type
_entity_poly.pdbx_seq_one_letter_code
_entity_poly.pdbx_strand_id
1 'polypeptide(L)'
;NPIYLHTTSKTALAYKNKELPGHGIDYHKDGFGSPIGNWKSTDIAEGKKARLEFESGITVEGKIDKLIERDGKLLLVSFSNCRAKYGDRVLFDPDWGTFDMAVGERITSVFNGAADKDAYNQVALVPKERTIKSPSDAKRKRLENLYAQVRKIRKTKAGYERLGEIWETQQAEHPEDWLLSMEIFEILDTTEQQPELKARIEKFLNRKKTETKDLTTLISWGFRLVEYHKKPEYQAALAASRK
;
A
#
# COMPACT_ATOMS: atom_id res chain seq x y z
N ASN A 1 15.59 9.55 11.71
CA ASN A 1 14.50 10.01 10.81
C ASN A 1 15.07 10.28 9.43
N PRO A 2 14.36 9.92 8.35
CA PRO A 2 14.79 10.29 7.00
C PRO A 2 14.81 11.82 6.87
N ILE A 3 15.84 12.34 6.23
CA ILE A 3 16.07 13.79 6.06
C ILE A 3 15.94 14.24 4.61
N TYR A 4 15.90 13.30 3.66
CA TYR A 4 15.77 13.57 2.24
C TYR A 4 15.02 12.40 1.58
N LEU A 5 14.04 12.72 0.75
CA LEU A 5 13.33 11.79 -0.11
C LEU A 5 14.00 11.80 -1.49
N HIS A 6 14.22 10.63 -2.07
CA HIS A 6 14.71 10.53 -3.44
C HIS A 6 14.06 9.35 -4.17
N THR A 7 13.62 9.60 -5.40
CA THR A 7 13.08 8.62 -6.32
C THR A 7 13.83 8.72 -7.64
N THR A 8 14.02 7.59 -8.32
CA THR A 8 14.83 7.47 -9.54
C THR A 8 13.99 7.15 -10.77
N SER A 9 12.68 7.29 -10.67
CA SER A 9 11.72 6.96 -11.72
C SER A 9 10.60 7.99 -11.75
N LYS A 10 9.83 8.01 -12.85
CA LYS A 10 8.63 8.84 -13.02
C LYS A 10 7.84 9.00 -11.71
N THR A 11 7.72 10.24 -11.26
CA THR A 11 7.01 10.61 -10.03
C THR A 11 5.91 11.61 -10.37
N ALA A 12 4.78 11.56 -9.67
CA ALA A 12 3.77 12.60 -9.72
C ALA A 12 3.58 13.16 -8.31
N LEU A 13 3.41 14.47 -8.20
CA LEU A 13 3.12 15.13 -6.94
C LEU A 13 1.61 15.39 -6.87
N ALA A 14 0.99 15.04 -5.75
CA ALA A 14 -0.44 15.22 -5.55
C ALA A 14 -0.75 15.76 -4.16
N TYR A 15 -1.87 16.47 -4.05
CA TYR A 15 -2.44 16.93 -2.79
C TYR A 15 -3.91 16.53 -2.71
N LYS A 16 -4.31 15.89 -1.60
CA LYS A 16 -5.65 15.31 -1.41
C LYS A 16 -6.10 14.42 -2.58
N ASN A 17 -5.21 13.54 -3.03
CA ASN A 17 -5.41 12.62 -4.16
C ASN A 17 -5.66 13.29 -5.53
N LYS A 18 -5.30 14.56 -5.68
CA LYS A 18 -5.35 15.28 -6.96
C LYS A 18 -3.95 15.71 -7.38
N GLU A 19 -3.56 15.39 -8.60
CA GLU A 19 -2.27 15.79 -9.14
C GLU A 19 -2.10 17.31 -9.08
N LEU A 20 -0.90 17.76 -8.68
CA LEU A 20 -0.53 19.17 -8.73
C LEU A 20 -0.31 19.56 -10.21
N PRO A 21 -1.03 20.56 -10.74
CA PRO A 21 -0.92 20.94 -12.14
C PRO A 21 0.53 21.25 -12.53
N GLY A 22 1.03 20.52 -13.54
CA GLY A 22 2.40 20.67 -14.04
C GLY A 22 3.46 19.82 -13.32
N HIS A 23 3.09 19.00 -12.33
CA HIS A 23 4.02 18.13 -11.60
C HIS A 23 3.64 16.64 -11.69
N GLY A 24 3.12 16.23 -12.85
CA GLY A 24 2.84 14.84 -13.17
C GLY A 24 4.08 14.05 -13.64
N ILE A 25 3.85 12.79 -14.01
CA ILE A 25 4.89 11.82 -14.40
C ILE A 25 5.69 12.21 -15.66
N ASP A 26 5.13 13.07 -16.50
CA ASP A 26 5.81 13.56 -17.70
C ASP A 26 6.78 14.70 -17.38
N TYR A 27 6.52 15.44 -16.31
CA TYR A 27 7.39 16.49 -15.81
C TYR A 27 8.53 15.91 -14.97
N HIS A 28 8.21 15.17 -13.91
CA HIS A 28 9.21 14.50 -13.05
C HIS A 28 9.58 13.11 -13.58
N LYS A 29 9.94 13.04 -14.86
CA LYS A 29 10.14 11.77 -15.58
C LYS A 29 11.37 10.98 -15.10
N ASP A 30 12.39 11.69 -14.63
CA ASP A 30 13.69 11.12 -14.23
C ASP A 30 13.77 10.83 -12.72
N GLY A 31 12.71 11.16 -11.98
CA GLY A 31 12.70 11.08 -10.51
C GLY A 31 12.31 12.40 -9.86
N PHE A 32 12.28 12.36 -8.54
CA PHE A 32 11.98 13.50 -7.68
C PHE A 32 12.79 13.39 -6.39
N GLY A 33 13.33 14.52 -5.92
CA GLY A 33 14.10 14.60 -4.69
C GLY A 33 13.72 15.82 -3.88
N SER A 34 13.54 15.66 -2.56
CA SER A 34 13.20 16.79 -1.68
C SER A 34 13.71 16.56 -0.25
N PRO A 35 14.22 17.59 0.44
CA PRO A 35 14.47 17.53 1.88
C PRO A 35 13.17 17.26 2.66
N ILE A 36 13.35 16.68 3.84
CA ILE A 36 12.30 16.37 4.81
C ILE A 36 12.68 17.05 6.12
N GLY A 37 11.74 17.79 6.72
CA GLY A 37 11.94 18.42 8.02
C GLY A 37 11.62 19.90 8.04
N ASN A 38 11.75 20.47 9.23
CA ASN A 38 11.63 21.91 9.43
C ASN A 38 12.93 22.62 9.01
N TRP A 39 12.79 23.86 8.57
CA TRP A 39 13.90 24.77 8.31
C TRP A 39 13.76 26.03 9.16
N LYS A 40 14.88 26.73 9.37
CA LYS A 40 14.90 28.00 10.11
C LYS A 40 13.99 29.02 9.44
N SER A 41 13.26 29.79 10.24
CA SER A 41 12.38 30.85 9.74
C SER A 41 13.11 31.75 8.74
N THR A 42 12.65 31.74 7.49
CA THR A 42 13.25 32.43 6.35
C THR A 42 12.12 33.03 5.51
N ASP A 43 12.22 34.32 5.17
CA ASP A 43 11.27 34.96 4.26
C ASP A 43 11.41 34.35 2.86
N ILE A 44 10.31 33.81 2.34
CA ILE A 44 10.24 33.22 1.00
C ILE A 44 9.20 33.97 0.18
N ALA A 45 9.60 34.39 -1.01
CA ALA A 45 8.70 35.07 -1.94
C ALA A 45 9.15 34.78 -3.37
N GLU A 46 8.19 34.67 -4.28
CA GLU A 46 8.46 34.52 -5.71
C GLU A 46 9.34 35.67 -6.22
N GLY A 47 10.30 35.34 -7.10
CA GLY A 47 11.27 36.26 -7.65
C GLY A 47 12.49 36.56 -6.77
N LYS A 48 12.46 36.22 -5.47
CA LYS A 48 13.58 36.46 -4.53
C LYS A 48 14.54 35.28 -4.47
N LYS A 49 15.80 35.57 -4.12
CA LYS A 49 16.74 34.54 -3.67
C LYS A 49 16.47 34.18 -2.22
N ALA A 50 16.51 32.90 -1.91
CA ALA A 50 16.35 32.39 -0.56
C ALA A 50 17.39 31.30 -0.28
N ARG A 51 17.78 31.20 0.99
CA ARG A 51 18.61 30.12 1.51
C ARG A 51 17.89 29.49 2.69
N LEU A 52 17.43 28.26 2.50
CA LEU A 52 16.73 27.48 3.52
C LEU A 52 17.74 26.57 4.23
N GLU A 53 17.78 26.67 5.55
CA GLU A 53 18.62 25.84 6.41
C GLU A 53 17.74 24.88 7.22
N PHE A 54 17.74 23.62 6.85
CA PHE A 54 16.99 22.57 7.54
C PHE A 54 17.68 22.17 8.83
N GLU A 55 16.90 21.81 9.85
CA GLU A 55 17.41 21.29 11.13
C GLU A 55 18.25 20.02 10.95
N SER A 56 18.00 19.27 9.87
CA SER A 56 18.79 18.10 9.48
C SER A 56 20.22 18.43 9.01
N GLY A 57 20.54 19.71 8.76
CA GLY A 57 21.80 20.15 8.19
C GLY A 57 21.79 20.25 6.66
N ILE A 58 20.63 20.04 6.00
CA ILE A 58 20.48 20.28 4.57
C ILE A 58 20.35 21.79 4.32
N THR A 59 21.05 22.29 3.31
CA THR A 59 20.90 23.67 2.83
C THR A 59 20.39 23.68 1.41
N VAL A 60 19.35 24.48 1.14
CA VAL A 60 18.80 24.72 -0.20
C VAL A 60 18.93 26.21 -0.50
N GLU A 61 19.67 26.57 -1.53
CA GLU A 61 19.88 27.97 -1.91
C GLU A 61 19.58 28.16 -3.40
N GLY A 62 18.78 29.16 -3.74
CA GLY A 62 18.41 29.43 -5.13
C GLY A 62 17.47 30.63 -5.25
N LYS A 63 17.04 30.93 -6.48
CA LYS A 63 15.98 31.91 -6.74
C LYS A 63 14.64 31.19 -6.75
N ILE A 64 13.68 31.67 -5.97
CA ILE A 64 12.31 31.13 -5.97
C ILE A 64 11.61 31.64 -7.22
N ASP A 65 11.15 30.71 -8.05
CA ASP A 65 10.36 31.02 -9.24
C ASP A 65 8.87 30.92 -8.96
N LYS A 66 8.46 29.96 -8.12
CA LYS A 66 7.05 29.67 -7.86
C LYS A 66 6.80 29.12 -6.47
N LEU A 67 5.70 29.54 -5.86
CA LEU A 67 5.15 29.00 -4.62
C LEU A 67 3.77 28.40 -4.90
N ILE A 68 3.58 27.12 -4.56
CA ILE A 68 2.27 26.47 -4.69
C ILE A 68 1.63 26.34 -3.31
N GLU A 69 0.57 27.12 -3.11
CA GLU A 69 -0.24 27.07 -1.90
C GLU A 69 -1.64 26.52 -2.17
N ARG A 70 -2.12 25.69 -1.24
CA ARG A 70 -3.50 25.17 -1.19
C ARG A 70 -3.96 25.08 0.26
N ASP A 71 -5.20 25.48 0.52
CA ASP A 71 -5.81 25.46 1.86
C ASP A 71 -4.96 26.15 2.94
N GLY A 72 -4.27 27.24 2.59
CA GLY A 72 -3.38 27.97 3.51
C GLY A 72 -2.08 27.23 3.86
N LYS A 73 -1.73 26.18 3.11
CA LYS A 73 -0.49 25.43 3.27
C LYS A 73 0.38 25.59 2.04
N LEU A 74 1.64 25.92 2.25
CA LEU A 74 2.67 25.83 1.22
C LEU A 74 2.99 24.36 0.96
N LEU A 75 2.85 23.94 -0.29
CA LEU A 75 3.04 22.55 -0.71
C LEU A 75 4.35 22.35 -1.47
N LEU A 76 4.70 23.31 -2.34
CA LEU A 76 5.85 23.22 -3.23
C LEU A 76 6.51 24.57 -3.39
N VAL A 77 7.85 24.57 -3.44
CA VAL A 77 8.66 25.72 -3.81
C VAL A 77 9.52 25.32 -5.00
N SER A 78 9.37 26.02 -6.12
CA SER A 78 10.20 25.81 -7.32
C SER A 78 11.33 26.84 -7.35
N PHE A 79 12.55 26.36 -7.58
CA PHE A 79 13.74 27.20 -7.63
C PHE A 79 14.47 27.11 -8.97
N SER A 80 14.97 28.24 -9.46
CA SER A 80 16.00 28.31 -10.51
C SER A 80 17.37 28.57 -9.89
N ASN A 81 18.42 28.15 -10.61
CA ASN A 81 19.81 28.26 -10.18
C ASN A 81 20.01 27.75 -8.75
N CYS A 82 19.40 26.59 -8.45
CA CYS A 82 19.30 26.06 -7.11
C CYS A 82 20.39 25.05 -6.82
N ARG A 83 20.96 25.11 -5.62
CA ARG A 83 21.90 24.13 -5.09
C ARG A 83 21.38 23.62 -3.76
N ALA A 84 21.21 22.29 -3.66
CA ALA A 84 20.88 21.61 -2.42
C ALA A 84 22.07 20.76 -1.96
N LYS A 85 22.43 20.84 -0.67
CA LYS A 85 23.60 20.14 -0.11
C LYS A 85 23.34 19.58 1.29
N TYR A 86 24.08 18.53 1.64
CA TYR A 86 24.20 18.00 3.00
C TYR A 86 25.68 17.80 3.32
N GLY A 87 26.26 18.69 4.13
CA GLY A 87 27.72 18.78 4.28
C GLY A 87 28.38 18.99 2.92
N ASP A 88 29.33 18.12 2.56
CA ASP A 88 30.02 18.16 1.26
C ASP A 88 29.23 17.49 0.12
N ARG A 89 28.15 16.77 0.43
CA ARG A 89 27.36 16.05 -0.57
C ARG A 89 26.40 16.98 -1.29
N VAL A 90 26.51 17.05 -2.61
CA VAL A 90 25.53 17.72 -3.48
C VAL A 90 24.31 16.81 -3.65
N LEU A 91 23.14 17.33 -3.30
CA LEU A 91 21.83 16.69 -3.46
C LEU A 91 21.08 17.22 -4.68
N PHE A 92 21.34 18.47 -5.07
CA PHE A 92 20.86 19.07 -6.30
C PHE A 92 21.88 20.10 -6.79
N ASP A 93 22.15 20.11 -8.09
CA ASP A 93 23.04 21.08 -8.72
C ASP A 93 22.26 21.98 -9.71
N PRO A 94 22.56 23.29 -9.79
CA PRO A 94 21.90 24.20 -10.71
C PRO A 94 21.84 23.72 -12.16
N ASP A 95 22.86 22.99 -12.60
CA ASP A 95 22.96 22.47 -13.97
C ASP A 95 21.92 21.37 -14.28
N TRP A 96 21.24 20.84 -13.25
CA TRP A 96 20.18 19.83 -13.39
C TRP A 96 18.81 20.44 -13.68
N GLY A 97 18.71 21.77 -13.68
CA GLY A 97 17.49 22.52 -14.05
C GLY A 97 16.73 23.06 -12.85
N THR A 98 15.40 23.11 -12.97
CA THR A 98 14.53 23.62 -11.91
C THR A 98 14.45 22.63 -10.75
N PHE A 99 14.68 23.11 -9.53
CA PHE A 99 14.51 22.31 -8.33
C PHE A 99 13.12 22.53 -7.73
N ASP A 100 12.27 21.51 -7.81
CA ASP A 100 10.98 21.49 -7.12
C ASP A 100 11.12 20.86 -5.75
N MET A 101 10.87 21.64 -4.71
CA MET A 101 11.00 21.22 -3.32
C MET A 101 9.62 21.05 -2.68
N ALA A 102 9.29 19.81 -2.28
CA ALA A 102 8.09 19.53 -1.50
C ALA A 102 8.27 19.98 -0.05
N VAL A 103 7.26 20.65 0.49
CA VAL A 103 7.26 21.15 1.86
C VAL A 103 6.57 20.14 2.78
N GLY A 104 7.33 19.57 3.72
CA GLY A 104 6.79 18.64 4.70
C GLY A 104 7.77 18.29 5.81
N GLU A 105 7.30 18.32 7.06
CA GLU A 105 8.10 18.03 8.25
C GLU A 105 8.49 16.55 8.36
N ARG A 106 7.57 15.64 8.02
CA ARG A 106 7.76 14.20 8.22
C ARG A 106 6.96 13.37 7.22
N ILE A 107 7.55 12.24 6.81
CA ILE A 107 6.85 11.17 6.09
C ILE A 107 6.21 10.23 7.12
N THR A 108 4.88 10.17 7.14
CA THR A 108 4.12 9.32 8.07
C THR A 108 3.97 7.88 7.57
N SER A 109 3.97 7.68 6.24
CA SER A 109 3.77 6.38 5.59
C SER A 109 4.19 6.44 4.12
N VAL A 110 4.47 5.28 3.52
CA VAL A 110 4.73 5.11 2.08
C VAL A 110 3.84 3.97 1.59
N PHE A 111 3.11 4.18 0.50
CA PHE A 111 2.20 3.20 -0.08
C PHE A 111 2.47 3.04 -1.58
N ASN A 112 2.33 1.82 -2.09
CA ASN A 112 2.37 1.55 -3.51
C ASN A 112 0.99 1.86 -4.12
N GLY A 113 0.84 3.03 -4.75
CA GLY A 113 -0.40 3.46 -5.40
C GLY A 113 -0.18 4.74 -6.21
N ALA A 114 -1.06 4.99 -7.19
CA ALA A 114 -1.03 6.23 -7.95
C ALA A 114 -1.36 7.43 -7.06
N ALA A 115 -0.62 8.53 -7.22
CA ALA A 115 -0.80 9.76 -6.45
C ALA A 115 -2.16 10.44 -6.72
N ASP A 116 -2.69 10.25 -7.93
CA ASP A 116 -4.05 10.59 -8.36
C ASP A 116 -4.57 9.42 -9.20
N LYS A 117 -5.65 8.77 -8.78
CA LYS A 117 -6.18 7.58 -9.46
C LYS A 117 -6.93 7.92 -10.75
N ASP A 118 -7.49 9.12 -10.83
CA ASP A 118 -8.32 9.55 -11.97
C ASP A 118 -7.46 10.13 -13.09
N ALA A 119 -6.36 10.81 -12.73
CA ALA A 119 -5.35 11.28 -13.70
C ALA A 119 -4.42 10.16 -14.18
N TYR A 120 -4.21 9.13 -13.37
CA TYR A 120 -3.33 8.02 -13.71
C TYR A 120 -4.03 7.00 -14.63
N ASN A 121 -3.96 7.28 -15.93
CA ASN A 121 -4.33 6.33 -16.97
C ASN A 121 -3.30 5.19 -16.97
N GLN A 122 -3.49 4.17 -16.12
CA GLN A 122 -2.76 2.91 -16.30
C GLN A 122 -3.20 2.32 -17.64
N VAL A 123 -2.42 2.54 -18.69
CA VAL A 123 -2.18 1.44 -19.62
C VAL A 123 -1.59 0.37 -18.72
N ALA A 124 -2.40 -0.61 -18.34
CA ALA A 124 -1.99 -1.68 -17.45
C ALA A 124 -0.62 -2.16 -17.93
N LEU A 125 0.42 -1.91 -17.13
CA LEU A 125 1.73 -2.47 -17.38
C LEU A 125 1.56 -3.96 -17.12
N VAL A 126 1.12 -4.69 -18.13
CA VAL A 126 1.18 -6.14 -18.18
C VAL A 126 2.66 -6.45 -18.01
N PRO A 127 3.09 -7.04 -16.88
CA PRO A 127 4.49 -7.31 -16.65
C PRO A 127 5.05 -8.12 -17.82
N LYS A 128 6.09 -7.61 -18.50
CA LYS A 128 6.79 -8.38 -19.54
C LYS A 128 7.41 -9.64 -18.95
N GLU A 129 7.80 -9.58 -17.69
CA GLU A 129 8.07 -10.74 -16.87
C GLU A 129 6.75 -11.29 -16.36
N ARG A 130 6.24 -12.31 -17.07
CA ARG A 130 5.35 -13.26 -16.40
C ARG A 130 6.10 -13.71 -15.16
N THR A 131 5.51 -13.52 -13.97
CA THR A 131 5.88 -14.31 -12.79
C THR A 131 6.14 -15.70 -13.32
N ILE A 132 7.34 -16.25 -13.10
CA ILE A 132 7.61 -17.63 -13.48
C ILE A 132 6.56 -18.43 -12.73
N LYS A 133 5.45 -18.73 -13.42
CA LYS A 133 4.41 -19.58 -12.90
C LYS A 133 5.13 -20.89 -12.87
N SER A 134 5.64 -21.23 -11.68
CA SER A 134 6.18 -22.55 -11.42
C SER A 134 5.21 -23.53 -12.07
N PRO A 135 5.68 -24.40 -12.98
CA PRO A 135 4.80 -25.18 -13.85
C PRO A 135 3.70 -25.80 -12.98
N SER A 136 2.46 -25.58 -13.42
CA SER A 136 1.27 -25.92 -12.66
C SER A 136 1.22 -27.42 -12.43
N ASP A 137 1.83 -27.85 -11.33
CA ASP A 137 1.81 -29.23 -10.86
C ASP A 137 0.34 -29.63 -10.64
N ALA A 138 -0.02 -30.85 -11.02
CA ALA A 138 -1.37 -31.38 -10.88
C ALA A 138 -1.88 -31.21 -9.43
N LYS A 139 -0.98 -31.32 -8.44
CA LYS A 139 -1.27 -31.05 -7.03
C LYS A 139 -1.75 -29.60 -6.82
N ARG A 140 -1.04 -28.62 -7.37
CA ARG A 140 -1.42 -27.20 -7.24
C ARG A 140 -2.76 -26.90 -7.90
N LYS A 141 -3.04 -27.48 -9.09
CA LYS A 141 -4.35 -27.30 -9.76
C LYS A 141 -5.52 -27.82 -8.93
N ARG A 142 -5.34 -28.94 -8.22
CA ARG A 142 -6.37 -29.50 -7.33
C ARG A 142 -6.69 -28.53 -6.19
N LEU A 143 -5.66 -28.02 -5.52
CA LEU A 143 -5.83 -27.02 -4.47
C LEU A 143 -6.54 -25.76 -4.98
N GLU A 144 -6.10 -25.22 -6.12
CA GLU A 144 -6.73 -24.05 -6.76
C GLU A 144 -8.22 -24.31 -7.08
N ASN A 145 -8.58 -25.53 -7.48
CA ASN A 145 -9.97 -25.91 -7.70
C ASN A 145 -10.78 -25.97 -6.38
N LEU A 146 -10.20 -26.44 -5.27
CA LEU A 146 -10.86 -26.41 -3.96
C LEU A 146 -11.15 -24.96 -3.53
N TYR A 147 -10.18 -24.05 -3.70
CA TYR A 147 -10.38 -22.61 -3.47
C TYR A 147 -11.49 -22.02 -4.34
N ALA A 148 -11.53 -22.39 -5.63
CA ALA A 148 -12.55 -21.92 -6.55
C ALA A 148 -13.96 -22.34 -6.09
N GLN A 149 -14.10 -23.56 -5.56
CA GLN A 149 -15.38 -24.06 -5.02
C GLN A 149 -15.82 -23.28 -3.77
N VAL A 150 -14.92 -23.07 -2.79
CA VAL A 150 -15.24 -22.28 -1.58
C VAL A 150 -15.61 -20.85 -1.94
N ARG A 151 -14.88 -20.23 -2.88
CA ARG A 151 -15.20 -18.89 -3.40
C ARG A 151 -16.58 -18.85 -4.07
N LYS A 152 -16.95 -19.88 -4.82
CA LYS A 152 -18.27 -19.99 -5.44
C LYS A 152 -19.35 -20.02 -4.36
N ILE A 153 -19.21 -20.88 -3.35
CA ILE A 153 -20.13 -20.99 -2.20
C ILE A 153 -20.28 -19.64 -1.50
N ARG A 154 -19.19 -18.93 -1.23
CA ARG A 154 -19.21 -17.59 -0.60
C ARG A 154 -20.00 -16.58 -1.43
N LYS A 155 -19.81 -16.57 -2.75
CA LYS A 155 -20.47 -15.62 -3.65
C LYS A 155 -21.96 -15.92 -3.85
N THR A 156 -22.30 -17.19 -4.04
CA THR A 156 -23.68 -17.62 -4.28
C THR A 156 -24.49 -17.74 -2.98
N LYS A 157 -23.82 -17.77 -1.82
CA LYS A 157 -24.42 -18.01 -0.51
C LYS A 157 -25.24 -19.32 -0.44
N ALA A 158 -24.79 -20.33 -1.18
CA ALA A 158 -25.47 -21.61 -1.33
C ALA A 158 -24.44 -22.74 -1.48
N GLY A 159 -24.82 -23.96 -1.14
CA GLY A 159 -23.96 -25.14 -1.25
C GLY A 159 -23.06 -25.38 -0.04
N TYR A 160 -23.45 -24.89 1.14
CA TYR A 160 -22.64 -24.98 2.35
C TYR A 160 -22.41 -26.42 2.81
N GLU A 161 -23.33 -27.34 2.55
CA GLU A 161 -23.23 -28.76 2.84
C GLU A 161 -21.97 -29.42 2.24
N ARG A 162 -21.41 -28.83 1.17
CA ARG A 162 -20.20 -29.31 0.51
C ARG A 162 -18.91 -28.90 1.22
N LEU A 163 -18.96 -27.96 2.17
CA LEU A 163 -17.76 -27.46 2.86
C LEU A 163 -17.03 -28.56 3.63
N GLY A 164 -17.74 -29.53 4.20
CA GLY A 164 -17.15 -30.69 4.86
C GLY A 164 -16.32 -31.53 3.90
N GLU A 165 -16.89 -31.94 2.77
CA GLU A 165 -16.21 -32.72 1.74
C GLU A 165 -14.96 -32.00 1.20
N ILE A 166 -15.09 -30.69 0.94
CA ILE A 166 -13.98 -29.86 0.47
C ILE A 166 -12.86 -29.83 1.50
N TRP A 167 -13.18 -29.68 2.78
CA TRP A 167 -12.20 -29.65 3.84
C TRP A 167 -11.50 -30.99 4.03
N GLU A 168 -12.22 -32.11 4.03
CA GLU A 168 -11.60 -33.45 4.09
C GLU A 168 -10.67 -33.70 2.91
N THR A 169 -11.06 -33.28 1.70
CA THR A 169 -10.21 -33.38 0.51
C THR A 169 -8.95 -32.52 0.64
N GLN A 170 -9.08 -31.29 1.15
CA GLN A 170 -7.92 -30.44 1.45
C GLN A 170 -6.99 -31.08 2.48
N GLN A 171 -7.52 -31.68 3.54
CA GLN A 171 -6.71 -32.32 4.58
C GLN A 171 -5.97 -33.55 4.06
N ALA A 172 -6.58 -34.32 3.16
CA ALA A 172 -5.97 -35.50 2.56
C ALA A 172 -4.87 -35.14 1.54
N GLU A 173 -5.12 -34.18 0.64
CA GLU A 173 -4.22 -33.87 -0.46
C GLU A 173 -3.23 -32.73 -0.15
N HIS A 174 -3.62 -31.82 0.74
CA HIS A 174 -2.94 -30.54 1.03
C HIS A 174 -2.92 -30.21 2.54
N PRO A 175 -2.41 -31.09 3.43
CA PRO A 175 -2.48 -30.92 4.88
C PRO A 175 -1.75 -29.67 5.42
N GLU A 176 -0.87 -29.07 4.62
CA GLU A 176 -0.15 -27.85 4.96
C GLU A 176 -0.93 -26.56 4.67
N ASP A 177 -2.03 -26.65 3.90
CA ASP A 177 -2.83 -25.49 3.53
C ASP A 177 -3.79 -25.08 4.66
N TRP A 178 -3.32 -24.22 5.54
CA TRP A 178 -4.13 -23.65 6.62
C TRP A 178 -5.10 -22.57 6.13
N LEU A 179 -4.82 -21.94 4.97
CA LEU A 179 -5.55 -20.77 4.53
C LEU A 179 -6.94 -21.13 3.99
N LEU A 180 -7.07 -22.23 3.24
CA LEU A 180 -8.38 -22.73 2.80
C LEU A 180 -9.23 -23.14 4.01
N SER A 181 -8.62 -23.76 5.02
CA SER A 181 -9.28 -24.04 6.31
C SER A 181 -9.81 -22.76 6.98
N MET A 182 -9.03 -21.68 7.00
CA MET A 182 -9.48 -20.39 7.54
C MET A 182 -10.63 -19.77 6.72
N GLU A 183 -10.59 -19.87 5.39
CA GLU A 183 -11.68 -19.39 4.52
C GLU A 183 -13.01 -20.13 4.76
N ILE A 184 -12.94 -21.44 5.01
CA ILE A 184 -14.11 -22.26 5.36
C ILE A 184 -14.60 -21.89 6.76
N PHE A 185 -13.68 -21.73 7.73
CA PHE A 185 -14.02 -21.32 9.10
C PHE A 185 -14.79 -20.00 9.12
N GLU A 186 -14.34 -18.97 8.38
CA GLU A 186 -15.04 -17.69 8.29
C GLU A 186 -16.46 -17.83 7.74
N ILE A 187 -16.66 -18.67 6.70
CA ILE A 187 -17.98 -18.91 6.14
C ILE A 187 -18.88 -19.56 7.20
N LEU A 188 -18.43 -20.63 7.85
CA LEU A 188 -19.22 -21.35 8.87
C LEU A 188 -19.53 -20.45 10.08
N ASP A 189 -18.58 -19.60 10.48
CA ASP A 189 -18.74 -18.65 11.57
C ASP A 189 -19.76 -17.54 11.24
N THR A 190 -19.83 -17.12 9.97
CA THR A 190 -20.76 -16.10 9.48
C THR A 190 -22.16 -16.66 9.26
N THR A 191 -22.26 -17.89 8.75
CA THR A 191 -23.56 -18.49 8.41
C THR A 191 -24.17 -19.29 9.56
N GLU A 192 -23.40 -19.54 10.62
CA GLU A 192 -23.77 -20.37 11.77
C GLU A 192 -24.21 -21.79 11.37
N GLN A 193 -23.57 -22.35 10.34
CA GLN A 193 -23.87 -23.68 9.82
C GLN A 193 -22.78 -24.68 10.21
N GLN A 194 -23.14 -25.96 10.32
CA GLN A 194 -22.23 -27.08 10.60
C GLN A 194 -21.27 -26.79 11.78
N PRO A 195 -21.78 -26.55 13.00
CA PRO A 195 -20.96 -26.16 14.16
C PRO A 195 -19.88 -27.18 14.51
N GLU A 196 -20.15 -28.47 14.29
CA GLU A 196 -19.16 -29.54 14.51
C GLU A 196 -17.97 -29.43 13.56
N LEU A 197 -18.22 -29.16 12.27
CA LEU A 197 -17.16 -28.96 11.28
C LEU A 197 -16.33 -27.72 11.64
N LYS A 198 -16.99 -26.62 12.02
CA LYS A 198 -16.31 -25.40 12.47
C LYS A 198 -15.36 -25.68 13.64
N ALA A 199 -15.81 -26.42 14.65
CA ALA A 199 -14.99 -26.78 15.81
C ALA A 199 -13.78 -27.67 15.41
N ARG A 200 -13.97 -28.60 14.47
CA ARG A 200 -12.88 -29.43 13.93
C ARG A 200 -11.83 -28.58 13.21
N ILE A 201 -12.26 -27.63 12.38
CA ILE A 201 -11.38 -26.72 11.65
C ILE A 201 -10.64 -25.79 12.61
N GLU A 202 -11.33 -25.25 13.61
CA GLU A 202 -10.72 -24.41 14.65
C GLU A 202 -9.62 -25.15 15.40
N LYS A 203 -9.88 -26.41 15.79
CA LYS A 203 -8.86 -27.27 16.43
C LYS A 203 -7.66 -27.49 15.51
N PHE A 204 -7.88 -27.72 14.23
CA PHE A 204 -6.80 -27.86 13.25
C PHE A 204 -5.97 -26.58 13.12
N LEU A 205 -6.61 -25.42 12.95
CA LEU A 205 -5.94 -24.13 12.84
C LEU A 205 -5.14 -23.80 14.09
N ASN A 206 -5.68 -24.07 15.29
CA ASN A 206 -4.95 -23.90 16.54
C ASN A 206 -3.75 -24.83 16.66
N ARG A 207 -3.81 -26.06 16.11
CA ARG A 207 -2.63 -26.94 16.00
C ARG A 207 -1.60 -26.37 15.01
N LYS A 208 -2.02 -25.94 13.82
CA LYS A 208 -1.13 -25.35 12.82
C LYS A 208 -0.42 -24.08 13.33
N LYS A 209 -1.11 -23.31 14.15
CA LYS A 209 -0.60 -22.11 14.82
C LYS A 209 0.67 -22.36 15.63
N THR A 210 0.86 -23.58 16.18
CA THR A 210 2.04 -23.91 17.02
C THR A 210 3.26 -24.37 16.22
N GLU A 211 3.15 -24.56 14.91
CA GLU A 211 4.26 -25.09 14.08
C GLU A 211 5.35 -24.04 13.82
N THR A 212 4.97 -22.77 13.56
CA THR A 212 5.92 -21.67 13.33
C THR A 212 5.39 -20.34 13.86
N LYS A 213 6.31 -19.40 14.14
CA LYS A 213 5.97 -18.03 14.57
C LYS A 213 5.13 -17.26 13.53
N ASP A 214 5.39 -17.51 12.26
CA ASP A 214 4.66 -16.87 11.16
C ASP A 214 3.22 -17.37 11.09
N LEU A 215 3.02 -18.70 11.16
CA LEU A 215 1.69 -19.31 11.26
C LEU A 215 0.97 -18.86 12.54
N THR A 216 1.70 -18.72 13.66
CA THR A 216 1.14 -18.16 14.89
C THR A 216 0.48 -16.81 14.64
N THR A 217 1.20 -15.93 13.96
CA THR A 217 0.76 -14.55 13.70
C THR A 217 -0.39 -14.52 12.72
N LEU A 218 -0.24 -15.17 11.56
CA LEU A 218 -1.21 -15.12 10.46
C LEU A 218 -2.54 -15.77 10.84
N ILE A 219 -2.53 -16.94 11.47
CA ILE A 219 -3.76 -17.62 11.90
C ILE A 219 -4.46 -16.82 13.00
N SER A 220 -3.71 -16.24 13.95
CA SER A 220 -4.30 -15.36 14.99
C SER A 220 -4.97 -14.14 14.39
N TRP A 221 -4.35 -13.53 13.38
CA TRP A 221 -4.95 -12.40 12.67
C TRP A 221 -6.20 -12.81 11.90
N GLY A 222 -6.21 -14.00 11.30
CA GLY A 222 -7.40 -14.57 10.68
C GLY A 222 -8.58 -14.66 11.66
N PHE A 223 -8.37 -15.26 12.84
CA PHE A 223 -9.42 -15.31 13.87
C PHE A 223 -9.90 -13.92 14.31
N ARG A 224 -8.98 -12.98 14.55
CA ARG A 224 -9.32 -11.60 14.91
C ARG A 224 -10.10 -10.89 13.81
N LEU A 225 -9.79 -11.17 12.55
CA LEU A 225 -10.49 -10.58 11.40
C LEU A 225 -11.93 -11.08 11.34
N VAL A 226 -12.15 -12.38 11.58
CA VAL A 226 -13.49 -12.97 11.66
C VAL A 226 -14.31 -12.32 12.78
N GLU A 227 -13.73 -12.14 13.97
CA GLU A 227 -14.38 -11.42 15.08
C GLU A 227 -14.65 -9.95 14.72
N TYR A 228 -13.70 -9.28 14.08
CA TYR A 228 -13.84 -7.89 13.66
C TYR A 228 -15.00 -7.71 12.65
N HIS A 229 -15.15 -8.65 11.72
CA HIS A 229 -16.26 -8.64 10.78
C HIS A 229 -17.63 -8.74 11.45
N LYS A 230 -17.73 -9.27 12.68
CA LYS A 230 -18.99 -9.31 13.44
C LYS A 230 -19.36 -7.99 14.12
N LYS A 231 -18.45 -7.02 14.22
CA LYS A 231 -18.72 -5.75 14.91
C LYS A 231 -19.83 -4.96 14.20
N PRO A 232 -20.82 -4.40 14.94
CA PRO A 232 -21.91 -3.63 14.35
C PRO A 232 -21.45 -2.45 13.49
N GLU A 233 -20.38 -1.77 13.92
CA GLU A 233 -19.76 -0.65 13.20
C GLU A 233 -19.25 -1.05 11.81
N TYR A 234 -18.62 -2.22 11.71
CA TYR A 234 -18.11 -2.73 10.43
C TYR A 234 -19.26 -3.16 9.50
N GLN A 235 -20.28 -3.84 10.04
CA GLN A 235 -21.46 -4.25 9.27
C GLN A 235 -22.26 -3.04 8.77
N ALA A 236 -22.37 -1.98 9.59
CA ALA A 236 -22.99 -0.73 9.20
C ALA A 236 -22.23 -0.02 8.06
N ALA A 237 -20.89 0.03 8.13
CA ALA A 237 -20.05 0.59 7.07
C ALA A 237 -20.16 -0.22 5.76
N LEU A 238 -20.18 -1.56 5.84
CA LEU A 238 -20.34 -2.43 4.68
C LEU A 238 -21.72 -2.27 4.01
N ALA A 239 -22.78 -2.08 4.79
CA ALA A 239 -24.13 -1.83 4.28
C ALA A 239 -24.25 -0.45 3.63
N ALA A 240 -23.59 0.58 4.19
CA ALA A 240 -23.56 1.93 3.62
C ALA A 240 -22.80 1.99 2.28
N SER A 241 -21.72 1.20 2.14
CA SER A 241 -20.92 1.12 0.91
C SER A 241 -21.59 0.38 -0.26
N ARG A 242 -22.70 -0.34 -0.01
CA ARG A 242 -23.45 -1.08 -1.04
C ARG A 242 -24.62 -0.30 -1.64
N LYS A 243 -24.91 0.89 -1.12
CA LYS A 243 -25.87 1.84 -1.70
C LYS A 243 -25.14 2.86 -2.56
#